data_AF-A0A7C2Y6R1-F1
#
_entry.id   AF-A0A7C2Y6R1-F1
#
_cell.length_a   1.000
_cell.length_b   1.000
_cell.length_c   1.000
_cell.angle_alpha   90.00
_cell.angle_beta   90.00
_cell.angle_gamma   90.00
#
_symmetry.space_group_name_H-M   'P 1'
#
loop_
_entity.id
_entity.type
_entity.pdbx_description
1 polymer ?
#
loop_
_entity_poly.entity_id
_entity_poly.type
_entity_poly.pdbx_seq_one_letter_code
_entity_poly.pdbx_strand_id
1 'polypeptide(L)' 'HILRILEETGGNHAKAAEILGIDRRTLYRKLQKYQIPLESALREGRSGGASHEE' A
#
# COMPACT_ATOMS: atom_id res chain seq x y z
N HIS A 1 -3.99 -4.67 11.66
CA HIS A 1 -3.50 -5.81 10.84
C HIS A 1 -2.50 -5.39 9.76
N ILE A 2 -2.76 -4.37 8.95
CA ILE A 2 -1.87 -3.99 7.83
C ILE A 2 -0.45 -3.61 8.29
N LEU A 3 -0.32 -2.83 9.36
CA LEU A 3 0.98 -2.48 9.95
C LEU A 3 1.80 -3.70 10.38
N ARG A 4 1.17 -4.66 11.08
CA ARG A 4 1.85 -5.90 11.49
C ARG A 4 2.42 -6.67 10.29
N ILE A 5 1.63 -6.81 9.22
CA ILE A 5 2.07 -7.49 8.00
C ILE A 5 3.20 -6.70 7.32
N LEU A 6 3.14 -5.37 7.32
CA LEU A 6 4.21 -4.52 6.80
C LEU A 6 5.49 -4.64 7.62
N GLU A 7 5.39 -4.69 8.94
CA GLU A 7 6.52 -4.92 9.83
C GLU A 7 7.12 -6.33 9.62
N GLU A 8 6.28 -7.36 9.54
CA GLU A 8 6.72 -8.74 9.23
C GLU A 8 7.37 -8.86 7.86
N THR A 9 6.91 -8.08 6.88
CA THR A 9 7.46 -8.07 5.52
C THR A 9 8.60 -7.05 5.33
N GLY A 10 8.97 -6.29 6.37
CA GLY A 10 10.04 -5.29 6.32
C GLY A 10 9.74 -4.11 5.40
N GLY A 11 8.47 -3.68 5.31
CA GLY A 11 8.04 -2.61 4.40
C GLY A 11 7.85 -3.07 2.96
N ASN A 12 7.71 -4.38 2.72
CA ASN A 12 7.49 -4.90 1.38
C ASN A 12 6.01 -4.92 1.02
N HIS A 13 5.54 -3.81 0.46
CA HIS A 13 4.15 -3.57 0.08
C HIS A 13 3.58 -4.60 -0.88
N ALA A 14 4.39 -5.16 -1.79
CA ALA A 14 3.92 -6.20 -2.70
C ALA A 14 3.60 -7.49 -1.93
N LYS A 15 4.48 -7.89 -1.03
CA LYS A 15 4.31 -9.08 -0.19
C LYS A 15 3.19 -8.90 0.82
N ALA A 16 3.08 -7.70 1.41
CA ALA A 16 1.97 -7.36 2.29
C ALA A 16 0.61 -7.43 1.58
N ALA A 17 0.53 -6.91 0.34
CA ALA A 17 -0.68 -6.98 -0.47
C ALA A 17 -1.08 -8.42 -0.80
N GLU A 18 -0.10 -9.26 -1.15
CA GLU A 18 -0.29 -10.69 -1.43
C GLU A 18 -0.81 -11.45 -0.20
N ILE A 19 -0.20 -11.23 0.97
CA ILE A 19 -0.64 -11.86 2.24
C ILE A 19 -2.05 -11.37 2.64
N LEU A 20 -2.34 -10.09 2.41
CA LEU A 20 -3.67 -9.52 2.67
C LEU A 20 -4.71 -9.92 1.61
N GLY A 21 -4.30 -10.56 0.50
CA GLY A 21 -5.20 -10.93 -0.60
C GLY A 21 -5.82 -9.72 -1.30
N ILE A 22 -5.17 -8.56 -1.26
CA ILE A 22 -5.66 -7.32 -1.87
C ILE A 22 -4.71 -6.84 -2.95
N ASP A 23 -5.25 -6.05 -3.88
CA ASP A 23 -4.41 -5.40 -4.87
C ASP A 23 -3.47 -4.36 -4.21
N ARG A 24 -2.27 -4.21 -4.77
CA ARG A 24 -1.27 -3.21 -4.34
C ARG A 24 -1.86 -1.80 -4.27
N ARG A 25 -2.77 -1.47 -5.18
CA ARG A 25 -3.46 -0.19 -5.22
C ARG A 25 -4.40 0.00 -4.03
N THR A 26 -5.13 -1.05 -3.66
CA THR A 26 -6.00 -1.06 -2.47
C THR A 26 -5.17 -0.94 -1.19
N LEU A 27 -4.04 -1.63 -1.13
CA LEU A 27 -3.09 -1.49 -0.03
C LEU A 27 -2.61 -0.04 0.08
N TYR A 28 -2.21 0.59 -1.03
CA TYR A 28 -1.75 1.97 -1.09
C TYR A 28 -2.82 2.96 -0.60
N ARG A 29 -4.08 2.78 -1.01
CA ARG A 29 -5.20 3.61 -0.54
C ARG A 29 -5.43 3.46 0.96
N LYS A 30 -5.33 2.23 1.48
CA LYS A 30 -5.40 1.99 2.92
C LYS A 30 -4.23 2.65 3.64
N LEU A 31 -2.99 2.48 3.16
CA LEU A 31 -1.79 3.15 3.70
C LEU A 31 -1.94 4.67 3.75
N GLN A 32 -2.46 5.28 2.68
CA GLN A 32 -2.76 6.72 2.64
C GLN A 32 -3.83 7.11 3.67
N LYS A 33 -4.90 6.31 3.80
CA LYS A 33 -5.94 6.52 4.82
C LYS A 33 -5.39 6.44 6.25
N TYR A 34 -4.40 5.59 6.49
CA TYR A 34 -3.72 5.45 7.77
C TYR A 34 -2.53 6.41 7.95
N GLN A 35 -2.29 7.31 6.98
CA GLN A 35 -1.15 8.24 6.96
C GLN A 35 0.20 7.56 7.18
N ILE A 36 0.37 6.33 6.70
CA ILE A 36 1.63 5.60 6.82
C ILE A 36 2.57 6.15 5.73
N PRO A 37 3.71 6.78 6.10
CA PRO A 37 4.61 7.36 5.13
C PRO A 37 5.24 6.26 4.29
N LEU A 38 4.91 6.27 3.00
CA LEU A 38 5.48 5.36 2.03
C LEU A 38 6.83 5.89 1.53
N GLU A 39 7.79 6.01 2.45
CA GLU A 39 9.02 6.75 2.24
C GLU A 39 9.91 6.14 1.13
N SER A 40 9.68 4.87 0.77
CA SER A 40 10.56 4.12 -0.14
C SER A 40 10.04 3.95 -1.58
N ALA A 41 8.74 4.14 -1.84
CA ALA A 41 8.17 3.85 -3.17
C ALA A 41 7.81 5.09 -4.00
N LEU A 42 7.82 6.28 -3.41
CA LEU A 42 7.47 7.55 -4.09
C LEU A 42 8.56 8.05 -5.07
N ARG A 43 9.66 7.32 -5.28
CA ARG A 43 10.68 7.65 -6.31
C ARG A 43 10.32 7.20 -7.72
N GLU A 44 9.26 6.43 -7.94
CA GLU A 44 8.91 5.94 -9.28
C GLU A 44 7.52 6.43 -9.74
N GLY A 45 7.53 7.34 -10.72
CA GLY A 45 6.50 7.44 -11.73
C GLY A 45 5.18 8.13 -11.35
N ARG A 46 5.05 9.39 -11.79
CA ARG A 46 3.75 9.95 -12.18
C ARG A 46 3.02 8.94 -13.10
N SER A 47 1.81 8.49 -12.76
CA SER A 47 0.73 8.11 -13.68
C SER A 47 -0.46 7.45 -12.96
N GLY A 48 -1.68 7.88 -13.27
CA GLY A 48 -2.86 7.00 -13.25
C GLY A 48 -3.76 7.01 -12.02
N GLY A 49 -4.77 7.88 -12.03
CA GLY A 49 -5.87 7.89 -11.08
C GLY A 49 -6.78 6.65 -11.14
N ALA A 50 -7.56 6.43 -10.08
CA ALA A 50 -8.87 5.77 -10.14
C ALA A 50 -9.62 6.01 -8.82
N SER A 51 -10.75 6.70 -8.95
CA SER A 51 -12.07 6.20 -8.56
C SER A 51 -12.09 5.11 -7.48
N HIS A 52 -12.62 5.46 -6.30
CA HIS A 52 -13.52 4.54 -5.61
C HIS A 52 -14.77 5.36 -5.44
N GLU A 53 -15.80 4.93 -6.13
CA GLU A 53 -17.18 5.35 -5.93
C GLU A 53 -17.62 4.87 -4.55
N GLU A 54 -18.24 5.77 -3.79
CA GLU A 54 -19.41 5.50 -2.95
C GLU A 54 -20.40 6.65 -3.18
#